data_AF-A0A1M7UWA1-F1
#
_entry.id   AF-A0A1M7UWA1-F1
#
_cell.length_a   1.000
_cell.length_b   1.000
_cell.length_c   1.000
_cell.angle_alpha   90.00
_cell.angle_beta   90.00
_cell.angle_gamma   90.00
#
_symmetry.space_group_name_H-M   'P 1'
#
loop_
_entity.id
_entity.type
_entity.pdbx_description
1 polymer ?
#
loop_
_entity_poly.entity_id
_entity_poly.type
_entity_poly.pdbx_seq_one_letter_code
_entity_poly.pdbx_strand_id
1 'polypeptide(L)'
;MVKGFVFFKEGKIPFVIENYRMELFTDDSLLNDFSKEYNFKTNYILQGQYFGSGIQGQKATFFVEHSMGSTCYLRCYIINMLASEDGYDTIGLQSPFLDDIFRYKYKYLNMVRAGSNLAVEPKDAYKVPFSMKGRQYELTFRIGHDNRLGLLEDFDRKGELLLPLQTDDIQECYDISVVLYRLAMFMISYAEVPFNRITLYKKGLKAGWFYCPLVSDDAFSWHDGFFHELDVMKYIPKILHNIALDSGNKITQSIPLGHLGNFDSMFSPQRFVEQVMAFEYLFDKLDHKKAQNSKFTLKNELAYMFKEFPQLLSSSKLSSDKVSEQIKEIRRTIAHGYAYYYDFKNDSNTQHLIILLDKLIRNMSLLWIGFTKDDIAEYPLY
;
A
#
# COMPACT_ATOMS: atom_id res chain seq x y z
N MET A 1 -14.11 17.90 -6.93
CA MET A 1 -15.25 17.87 -5.99
C MET A 1 -16.34 16.98 -6.56
N VAL A 2 -16.74 15.92 -5.84
CA VAL A 2 -17.74 14.93 -6.27
C VAL A 2 -19.06 15.24 -5.57
N LYS A 3 -20.19 15.20 -6.27
CA LYS A 3 -21.50 15.61 -5.71
C LYS A 3 -22.61 14.66 -6.12
N GLY A 4 -23.66 14.60 -5.31
CA GLY A 4 -24.81 13.75 -5.62
C GLY A 4 -25.75 13.55 -4.45
N PHE A 5 -26.38 12.38 -4.36
CA PHE A 5 -27.30 12.02 -3.29
C PHE A 5 -26.97 10.66 -2.69
N VAL A 6 -27.04 10.54 -1.37
CA VAL A 6 -27.10 9.25 -0.66
C VAL A 6 -28.56 8.86 -0.47
N PHE A 7 -28.85 7.58 -0.62
CA PHE A 7 -30.16 7.00 -0.31
C PHE A 7 -30.22 6.61 1.17
N PHE A 8 -31.18 7.18 1.90
CA PHE A 8 -31.40 6.86 3.31
C PHE A 8 -32.90 6.82 3.61
N LYS A 9 -33.37 5.70 4.16
CA LYS A 9 -34.80 5.37 4.27
C LYS A 9 -35.46 5.54 2.89
N GLU A 10 -36.57 6.26 2.81
CA GLU A 10 -37.25 6.59 1.54
C GLU A 10 -36.78 7.91 0.93
N GLY A 11 -35.81 8.59 1.56
CA GLY A 11 -35.33 9.91 1.17
C GLY A 11 -33.98 9.90 0.46
N LYS A 12 -33.63 11.09 -0.06
CA LYS A 12 -32.34 11.37 -0.70
C LYS A 12 -31.66 12.52 0.04
N ILE A 13 -30.43 12.32 0.49
CA ILE A 13 -29.64 13.35 1.18
C ILE A 13 -28.55 13.85 0.23
N PRO A 14 -28.54 15.13 -0.15
CA PRO A 14 -27.47 15.73 -0.94
C PRO A 14 -26.10 15.58 -0.26
N PHE A 15 -25.06 15.42 -1.06
CA PHE A 15 -23.69 15.39 -0.57
C PHE A 15 -22.70 16.12 -1.47
N VAL A 16 -21.59 16.51 -0.86
CA VAL A 16 -20.34 16.91 -1.52
C VAL A 16 -19.18 16.12 -0.91
N ILE A 17 -18.26 15.63 -1.74
CA ILE A 17 -17.03 14.96 -1.31
C ILE A 17 -15.82 15.81 -1.71
N GLU A 18 -14.98 16.05 -0.71
CA GLU A 18 -13.65 16.62 -0.82
C GLU A 18 -12.68 15.87 0.10
N ASN A 19 -11.53 15.45 -0.41
CA ASN A 19 -10.51 14.71 0.36
C ASN A 19 -11.07 13.53 1.18
N TYR A 20 -11.96 12.74 0.55
CA TYR A 20 -12.64 11.60 1.18
C TYR A 20 -13.50 11.95 2.41
N ARG A 21 -13.82 13.24 2.60
CA ARG A 21 -14.83 13.72 3.55
C ARG A 21 -16.09 14.01 2.77
N MET A 22 -17.16 13.29 3.09
CA MET A 22 -18.47 13.48 2.49
C MET A 22 -19.34 14.30 3.43
N GLU A 23 -19.60 15.54 3.07
CA GLU A 23 -20.51 16.41 3.81
C GLU A 23 -21.93 16.22 3.28
N LEU A 24 -22.83 15.89 4.20
CA LEU A 24 -24.26 15.78 3.94
C LEU A 24 -24.95 17.09 4.31
N PHE A 25 -25.86 17.57 3.46
CA PHE A 25 -26.61 18.79 3.74
C PHE A 25 -28.06 18.67 3.29
N THR A 26 -28.98 18.94 4.21
CA THR A 26 -30.41 19.16 3.98
C THR A 26 -30.99 19.85 5.22
N ASP A 27 -32.02 20.67 5.04
CA ASP A 27 -32.74 21.34 6.14
C ASP A 27 -33.79 20.43 6.80
N ASP A 28 -33.92 19.17 6.34
CA ASP A 28 -34.96 18.25 6.78
C ASP A 28 -34.56 17.36 7.97
N SER A 29 -35.56 16.85 8.68
CA SER A 29 -35.40 15.88 9.78
C SER A 29 -34.65 14.60 9.39
N LEU A 30 -34.56 14.31 8.08
CA LEU A 30 -33.87 13.16 7.54
C LEU A 30 -32.38 13.12 7.90
N LEU A 31 -31.70 14.28 7.92
CA LEU A 31 -30.29 14.35 8.31
C LEU A 31 -30.11 14.09 9.81
N ASN A 32 -31.01 14.62 10.64
CA ASN A 32 -30.99 14.37 12.08
C ASN A 32 -31.18 12.89 12.39
N ASP A 33 -32.07 12.22 11.67
CA ASP A 33 -32.27 10.78 11.78
C ASP A 33 -31.02 9.99 11.34
N PHE A 34 -30.40 10.41 10.23
CA PHE A 34 -29.16 9.80 9.74
C PHE A 34 -28.05 9.89 10.80
N SER A 35 -27.82 11.10 11.35
CA SER A 35 -26.79 11.32 12.36
C SER A 35 -27.02 10.50 13.63
N LYS A 36 -28.27 10.36 14.08
CA LYS A 36 -28.62 9.51 15.24
C LYS A 36 -28.29 8.05 15.01
N GLU A 37 -28.50 7.56 13.79
CA GLU A 37 -28.29 6.15 13.45
C GLU A 37 -26.82 5.82 13.18
N TYR A 38 -26.10 6.68 12.47
CA TYR A 38 -24.79 6.35 11.91
C TYR A 38 -23.58 6.89 12.67
N ASN A 39 -23.72 7.90 13.54
CA ASN A 39 -22.57 8.45 14.27
C ASN A 39 -21.92 7.47 15.28
N PHE A 40 -22.61 6.39 15.63
CA PHE A 40 -22.08 5.32 16.49
C PHE A 40 -21.63 4.09 15.71
N LYS A 41 -21.83 4.08 14.39
CA LYS A 41 -21.45 2.96 13.51
C LYS A 41 -20.08 3.23 12.91
N THR A 42 -19.33 2.14 12.72
CA THR A 42 -18.06 2.15 12.01
C THR A 42 -18.08 1.13 10.88
N ASN A 43 -17.37 1.40 9.79
CA ASN A 43 -17.21 0.50 8.64
C ASN A 43 -18.54 0.04 8.04
N TYR A 44 -19.33 0.99 7.54
CA TYR A 44 -20.63 0.71 6.92
C TYR A 44 -20.68 1.23 5.48
N ILE A 45 -21.62 0.67 4.70
CA ILE A 45 -21.78 0.99 3.29
C ILE A 45 -22.99 1.89 3.11
N LEU A 46 -22.84 2.94 2.29
CA LEU A 46 -23.93 3.77 1.80
C LEU A 46 -24.09 3.59 0.30
N GLN A 47 -25.33 3.64 -0.17
CA GLN A 47 -25.68 3.61 -1.58
C GLN A 47 -26.17 4.99 -2.01
N GLY A 48 -25.89 5.38 -3.24
CA GLY A 48 -26.30 6.68 -3.74
C GLY A 48 -26.13 6.85 -5.24
N GLN A 49 -26.20 8.10 -5.65
CA GLN A 49 -26.02 8.54 -7.02
C GLN A 49 -25.03 9.70 -7.09
N TYR A 50 -24.10 9.61 -8.01
CA TYR A 50 -23.18 10.68 -8.39
C TYR A 50 -23.70 11.43 -9.62
N PHE A 51 -23.53 12.75 -9.62
CA PHE A 51 -23.87 13.62 -10.74
C PHE A 51 -22.63 14.42 -11.14
N GLY A 52 -22.02 14.01 -12.25
CA GLY A 52 -20.94 14.75 -12.90
C GLY A 52 -21.47 15.92 -13.73
N SER A 53 -21.24 15.87 -15.05
CA SER A 53 -21.60 16.94 -15.99
C SER A 53 -22.89 16.69 -16.79
N GLY A 54 -23.70 15.71 -16.39
CA GLY A 54 -24.91 15.29 -17.11
C GLY A 54 -26.15 15.20 -16.21
N ILE A 55 -27.31 14.95 -16.85
CA ILE A 55 -28.62 14.86 -16.19
C ILE A 55 -28.82 13.48 -15.55
N GLN A 56 -28.14 12.45 -16.04
CA GLN A 56 -28.30 11.08 -15.58
C GLN A 56 -27.34 10.76 -14.43
N GLY A 57 -27.89 10.36 -13.28
CA GLY A 57 -27.12 9.96 -12.11
C GLY A 57 -26.47 8.59 -12.30
N GLN A 58 -25.18 8.49 -11.94
CA GLN A 58 -24.43 7.24 -11.90
C GLN A 58 -24.59 6.59 -10.54
N LYS A 59 -24.79 5.27 -10.49
CA LYS A 59 -24.83 4.53 -9.22
C LYS A 59 -23.47 4.66 -8.51
N ALA A 60 -23.51 4.95 -7.22
CA ALA A 60 -22.34 5.10 -6.40
C ALA A 60 -22.48 4.31 -5.09
N THR A 61 -21.37 3.70 -4.67
CA THR A 61 -21.26 2.95 -3.40
C THR A 61 -20.17 3.60 -2.57
N PHE A 62 -20.45 3.94 -1.31
CA PHE A 62 -19.51 4.60 -0.42
C PHE A 62 -19.18 3.70 0.76
N PHE A 63 -17.89 3.48 1.03
CA PHE A 63 -17.45 2.77 2.22
C PHE A 63 -17.03 3.78 3.29
N VAL A 64 -17.84 3.89 4.34
CA VAL A 64 -17.68 4.87 5.41
C VAL A 64 -16.94 4.25 6.58
N GLU A 65 -15.84 4.87 6.99
CA GLU A 65 -15.13 4.46 8.20
C GLU A 65 -15.92 4.80 9.45
N HIS A 66 -16.34 6.05 9.57
CA HIS A 66 -17.16 6.57 10.66
C HIS A 66 -17.81 7.89 10.23
N SER A 67 -18.75 8.37 11.03
CA SER A 67 -19.39 9.66 10.82
C SER A 67 -19.42 10.50 12.08
N MET A 68 -19.36 11.81 11.89
CA MET A 68 -19.46 12.80 12.96
C MET A 68 -20.38 13.93 12.50
N GLY A 69 -21.54 14.05 13.15
CA GLY A 69 -22.56 15.01 12.75
C GLY A 69 -23.13 14.68 11.38
N SER A 70 -22.95 15.59 10.42
CA SER A 70 -23.34 15.42 9.03
C SER A 70 -22.19 15.05 8.10
N THR A 71 -20.99 14.82 8.64
CA THR A 71 -19.81 14.47 7.87
C THR A 71 -19.52 12.98 7.98
N CYS A 72 -19.46 12.29 6.84
CA CYS A 72 -19.02 10.91 6.74
C CYS A 72 -17.55 10.87 6.27
N TYR A 73 -16.70 10.19 7.01
CA TYR A 73 -15.29 9.97 6.64
C TYR A 73 -15.19 8.68 5.83
N LEU A 74 -14.87 8.80 4.55
CA LEU A 74 -14.84 7.69 3.60
C LEU A 74 -13.48 7.01 3.58
N ARG A 75 -13.47 5.68 3.55
CA ARG A 75 -12.28 4.89 3.20
C ARG A 75 -12.06 4.87 1.70
N CYS A 76 -13.15 4.69 0.96
CA CYS A 76 -13.18 4.64 -0.49
C CYS A 76 -14.62 4.79 -0.99
N TYR A 77 -14.77 4.96 -2.30
CA TYR A 77 -16.07 4.91 -2.97
C TYR A 77 -15.92 4.43 -4.41
N ILE A 78 -17.02 3.93 -4.96
CA ILE A 78 -17.13 3.44 -6.33
C ILE A 78 -18.12 4.32 -7.08
N ILE A 79 -17.79 4.66 -8.32
CA ILE A 79 -18.72 5.29 -9.28
C ILE A 79 -18.84 4.36 -10.48
N ASN A 80 -20.05 3.85 -10.74
CA ASN A 80 -20.32 2.96 -11.86
C ASN A 80 -20.47 3.76 -13.16
N MET A 81 -20.07 3.14 -14.27
CA MET A 81 -20.35 3.68 -15.61
C MET A 81 -21.85 3.59 -15.93
N LEU A 82 -22.35 4.49 -16.78
CA LEU A 82 -23.79 4.58 -17.09
C LEU A 82 -24.33 3.38 -17.87
N ALA A 83 -23.47 2.74 -18.67
CA ALA A 83 -23.85 1.67 -19.61
C ALA A 83 -23.26 0.30 -19.24
N SER A 84 -22.65 0.16 -18.05
CA SER A 84 -22.08 -1.12 -17.62
C SER A 84 -23.15 -2.05 -17.04
N GLU A 85 -22.94 -3.36 -17.22
CA GLU A 85 -23.68 -4.36 -16.42
C GLU A 85 -23.49 -4.07 -14.92
N ASP A 86 -24.52 -4.32 -14.12
CA ASP A 86 -24.43 -4.15 -12.67
C ASP A 86 -23.33 -5.06 -12.07
N GLY A 87 -22.55 -4.47 -11.17
CA GLY A 87 -21.48 -5.15 -10.43
C GLY A 87 -20.14 -5.22 -11.17
N TYR A 88 -19.20 -5.95 -10.59
CA TYR A 88 -17.84 -6.12 -11.07
C TYR A 88 -17.30 -7.48 -10.65
N ASP A 89 -16.31 -7.99 -11.37
CA ASP A 89 -15.65 -9.27 -11.10
C ASP A 89 -14.12 -9.18 -11.07
N THR A 90 -13.55 -8.04 -11.45
CA THR A 90 -12.10 -7.85 -11.54
C THR A 90 -11.75 -6.41 -11.16
N ILE A 91 -10.69 -6.23 -10.38
CA ILE A 91 -10.08 -4.92 -10.09
C ILE A 91 -8.77 -4.79 -10.89
N GLY A 92 -8.57 -3.63 -11.51
CA GLY A 92 -7.35 -3.26 -12.21
C GLY A 92 -6.68 -2.06 -11.57
N LEU A 93 -5.36 -2.13 -11.37
CA LEU A 93 -4.57 -1.07 -10.76
C LEU A 93 -3.43 -0.66 -11.70
N GLN A 94 -3.33 0.64 -11.95
CA GLN A 94 -2.23 1.24 -12.71
C GLN A 94 -1.35 2.06 -11.78
N SER A 95 -0.04 1.83 -11.84
CA SER A 95 0.92 2.44 -10.93
C SER A 95 2.33 2.45 -11.51
N PRO A 96 2.98 3.62 -11.59
CA PRO A 96 4.37 3.70 -12.04
C PRO A 96 5.33 3.00 -11.07
N PHE A 97 5.00 2.95 -9.79
CA PHE A 97 5.79 2.24 -8.78
C PHE A 97 5.72 0.72 -8.99
N LEU A 98 4.54 0.19 -9.27
CA LEU A 98 4.38 -1.23 -9.60
C LEU A 98 4.96 -1.54 -10.98
N ASP A 99 4.88 -0.62 -11.95
CA ASP A 99 5.54 -0.78 -13.25
C ASP A 99 7.05 -0.98 -13.08
N ASP A 100 7.69 -0.21 -12.19
CA ASP A 100 9.12 -0.35 -11.89
C ASP A 100 9.41 -1.73 -11.27
N ILE A 101 8.64 -2.12 -10.25
CA ILE A 101 8.78 -3.42 -9.54
C ILE A 101 8.60 -4.60 -10.50
N PHE A 102 7.57 -4.55 -11.36
CA PHE A 102 7.28 -5.58 -12.35
C PHE A 102 8.07 -5.41 -13.66
N ARG A 103 9.08 -4.53 -13.66
CA ARG A 103 10.06 -4.38 -14.73
C ARG A 103 9.42 -4.05 -16.08
N TYR A 104 8.38 -3.22 -16.08
CA TYR A 104 7.60 -2.85 -17.26
C TYR A 104 8.49 -2.50 -18.46
N LYS A 105 9.41 -1.53 -18.30
CA LYS A 105 10.28 -1.06 -19.40
C LYS A 105 11.13 -2.18 -20.00
N TYR A 106 11.71 -3.03 -19.16
CA TYR A 106 12.56 -4.15 -19.59
C TYR A 106 11.74 -5.26 -20.26
N LYS A 107 10.58 -5.60 -19.70
CA LYS A 107 9.70 -6.62 -20.28
C LYS A 107 9.07 -6.17 -21.59
N TYR A 108 8.63 -4.91 -21.67
CA TYR A 108 8.13 -4.31 -22.89
C TYR A 108 9.16 -4.41 -24.03
N LEU A 109 10.40 -3.97 -23.79
CA LEU A 109 11.47 -4.04 -24.80
C LEU A 109 11.77 -5.47 -25.24
N ASN A 110 11.82 -6.42 -24.30
CA ASN A 110 12.07 -7.83 -24.62
C ASN A 110 10.93 -8.43 -25.47
N MET A 111 9.68 -8.12 -25.14
CA MET A 111 8.51 -8.59 -25.89
C MET A 111 8.48 -8.01 -27.31
N VAL A 112 8.76 -6.72 -27.48
CA VAL A 112 8.84 -6.07 -28.80
C VAL A 112 9.97 -6.68 -29.63
N ARG A 113 11.16 -6.89 -29.04
CA ARG A 113 12.29 -7.56 -29.72
C ARG A 113 11.97 -9.00 -30.14
N ALA A 114 11.12 -9.68 -29.38
CA ALA A 114 10.62 -11.01 -29.72
C ALA A 114 9.49 -11.00 -30.77
N GLY A 115 9.13 -9.84 -31.33
CA GLY A 115 8.10 -9.69 -32.36
C GLY A 115 6.67 -9.58 -31.84
N SER A 116 6.46 -9.33 -30.53
CA SER A 116 5.12 -9.13 -29.99
C SER A 116 4.58 -7.74 -30.34
N ASN A 117 3.41 -7.69 -30.97
CA ASN A 117 2.72 -6.43 -31.23
C ASN A 117 1.85 -6.01 -30.03
N LEU A 118 2.45 -5.26 -29.11
CA LEU A 118 1.78 -4.75 -27.89
C LEU A 118 0.85 -3.55 -28.16
N ALA A 119 0.79 -3.07 -29.41
CA ALA A 119 -0.11 -2.01 -29.83
C ALA A 119 -1.47 -2.53 -30.28
N VAL A 120 -1.68 -3.85 -30.36
CA VAL A 120 -2.94 -4.47 -30.83
C VAL A 120 -3.69 -5.17 -29.71
N GLU A 121 -2.99 -5.97 -28.92
CA GLU A 121 -3.57 -6.72 -27.81
C GLU A 121 -2.60 -6.72 -26.63
N PRO A 122 -3.11 -6.55 -25.40
CA PRO A 122 -2.24 -6.58 -24.24
C PRO A 122 -1.83 -8.03 -23.93
N LYS A 123 -0.64 -8.20 -23.34
CA LYS A 123 -0.09 -9.50 -22.97
C LYS A 123 0.14 -9.60 -21.48
N ASP A 124 -0.17 -10.76 -20.93
CA ASP A 124 0.13 -11.09 -19.54
C ASP A 124 1.62 -11.41 -19.43
N ALA A 125 2.36 -10.59 -18.66
CA ALA A 125 3.79 -10.73 -18.45
C ALA A 125 4.13 -11.58 -17.22
N TYR A 126 3.31 -11.49 -16.17
CA TYR A 126 3.44 -12.26 -14.94
C TYR A 126 2.08 -12.70 -14.41
N LYS A 127 2.08 -13.86 -13.76
CA LYS A 127 0.95 -14.37 -12.97
C LYS A 127 1.49 -14.76 -11.60
N VAL A 128 1.14 -13.98 -10.59
CA VAL A 128 1.68 -14.08 -9.24
C VAL A 128 0.59 -14.64 -8.31
N PRO A 129 0.72 -15.89 -7.85
CA PRO A 129 -0.20 -16.45 -6.88
C PRO A 129 0.12 -15.92 -5.48
N PHE A 130 -0.91 -15.63 -4.69
CA PHE A 130 -0.79 -15.33 -3.27
C PHE A 130 -2.09 -15.67 -2.54
N SER A 131 -2.06 -15.59 -1.20
CA SER A 131 -3.27 -15.78 -0.39
C SER A 131 -3.54 -14.55 0.44
N MET A 132 -4.81 -14.21 0.59
CA MET A 132 -5.28 -13.12 1.45
C MET A 132 -6.51 -13.62 2.20
N LYS A 133 -6.54 -13.48 3.53
CA LYS A 133 -7.67 -13.89 4.38
C LYS A 133 -8.18 -15.33 4.12
N GLY A 134 -7.25 -16.27 3.90
CA GLY A 134 -7.57 -17.69 3.64
C GLY A 134 -8.08 -18.01 2.23
N ARG A 135 -8.11 -17.02 1.33
CA ARG A 135 -8.54 -17.15 -0.06
C ARG A 135 -7.32 -17.11 -0.99
N GLN A 136 -7.35 -17.86 -2.09
CA GLN A 136 -6.27 -17.87 -3.10
C GLN A 136 -6.56 -16.87 -4.21
N TYR A 137 -5.59 -16.03 -4.53
CA TYR A 137 -5.67 -15.03 -5.59
C TYR A 137 -4.54 -15.24 -6.59
N GLU A 138 -4.77 -14.86 -7.85
CA GLU A 138 -3.75 -14.80 -8.89
C GLU A 138 -3.73 -13.38 -9.46
N LEU A 139 -2.64 -12.67 -9.20
CA LEU A 139 -2.37 -11.33 -9.71
C LEU A 139 -1.76 -11.43 -11.10
N THR A 140 -2.40 -10.82 -12.09
CA THR A 140 -1.88 -10.78 -13.45
C THR A 140 -1.30 -9.41 -13.75
N PHE A 141 0.00 -9.32 -14.06
CA PHE A 141 0.59 -8.09 -14.60
C PHE A 141 0.52 -8.11 -16.12
N ARG A 142 -0.19 -7.15 -16.69
CA ARG A 142 -0.47 -7.04 -18.11
C ARG A 142 0.21 -5.82 -18.71
N ILE A 143 0.76 -6.00 -19.91
CA ILE A 143 1.51 -4.99 -20.65
C ILE A 143 0.89 -4.81 -22.03
N GLY A 144 0.74 -3.55 -22.47
CA GLY A 144 0.28 -3.20 -23.81
C GLY A 144 -1.10 -2.57 -23.82
N HIS A 145 -1.54 -2.16 -25.01
CA HIS A 145 -2.80 -1.44 -25.20
C HIS A 145 -3.96 -2.42 -25.36
N ASP A 146 -5.09 -2.09 -24.73
CA ASP A 146 -6.36 -2.76 -24.99
C ASP A 146 -7.15 -1.98 -26.04
N ASN A 147 -7.06 -2.43 -27.29
CA ASN A 147 -7.71 -1.77 -28.42
C ASN A 147 -9.21 -2.06 -28.52
N ARG A 148 -9.82 -2.81 -27.59
CA ARG A 148 -11.26 -3.11 -27.61
C ARG A 148 -12.14 -1.85 -27.63
N LEU A 149 -11.60 -0.71 -27.23
CA LEU A 149 -12.29 0.60 -27.19
C LEU A 149 -11.75 1.61 -28.24
N GLY A 150 -10.84 1.20 -29.14
CA GLY A 150 -10.27 2.04 -30.19
C GLY A 150 -9.07 2.92 -29.76
N LEU A 151 -8.41 3.55 -30.74
CA LEU A 151 -7.17 4.34 -30.59
C LEU A 151 -7.28 5.61 -29.73
N LEU A 152 -8.48 5.95 -29.24
CA LEU A 152 -8.79 7.26 -28.65
C LEU A 152 -8.86 7.25 -27.11
N GLU A 153 -8.78 6.09 -26.45
CA GLU A 153 -9.05 6.02 -25.01
C GLU A 153 -7.84 5.90 -24.08
N ASP A 154 -6.62 5.58 -24.55
CA ASP A 154 -5.50 5.40 -23.62
C ASP A 154 -4.10 5.50 -24.27
N PHE A 155 -3.64 6.74 -24.49
CA PHE A 155 -2.26 7.04 -24.92
C PHE A 155 -1.22 6.85 -23.80
N ASP A 156 -1.66 6.68 -22.55
CA ASP A 156 -0.80 6.67 -21.36
C ASP A 156 -0.85 5.32 -20.60
N ARG A 157 -1.40 4.28 -21.23
CA ARG A 157 -1.52 2.94 -20.64
C ARG A 157 -0.15 2.29 -20.46
N LYS A 158 0.42 2.47 -19.27
CA LYS A 158 1.51 1.67 -18.70
C LYS A 158 0.95 0.31 -18.22
N GLY A 159 1.75 -0.49 -17.53
CA GLY A 159 1.34 -1.80 -17.04
C GLY A 159 0.10 -1.73 -16.14
N GLU A 160 -0.70 -2.78 -16.17
CA GLU A 160 -1.90 -2.91 -15.36
C GLU A 160 -1.86 -4.22 -14.56
N LEU A 161 -2.05 -4.12 -13.25
CA LEU A 161 -2.27 -5.27 -12.40
C LEU A 161 -3.75 -5.60 -12.34
N LEU A 162 -4.11 -6.80 -12.76
CA LEU A 162 -5.47 -7.31 -12.75
C LEU A 162 -5.62 -8.40 -11.70
N LEU A 163 -6.69 -8.31 -10.90
CA LEU A 163 -7.03 -9.30 -9.90
C LEU A 163 -8.51 -9.66 -9.98
N PRO A 164 -8.85 -10.93 -10.27
CA PRO A 164 -10.21 -11.42 -10.12
C PRO A 164 -10.67 -11.32 -8.66
N LEU A 165 -11.86 -10.77 -8.47
CA LEU A 165 -12.50 -10.61 -7.17
C LEU A 165 -13.31 -11.86 -6.83
N GLN A 166 -13.36 -12.22 -5.55
CA GLN A 166 -14.14 -13.37 -5.09
C GLN A 166 -15.53 -12.96 -4.60
N THR A 167 -15.71 -11.68 -4.29
CA THR A 167 -16.96 -11.03 -3.91
C THR A 167 -17.08 -9.71 -4.66
N ASP A 168 -18.30 -9.21 -4.82
CA ASP A 168 -18.56 -7.86 -5.32
C ASP A 168 -18.55 -6.82 -4.19
N ASP A 169 -17.85 -7.11 -3.09
CA ASP A 169 -17.77 -6.25 -1.91
C ASP A 169 -16.71 -5.15 -2.09
N ILE A 170 -17.09 -3.90 -1.85
CA ILE A 170 -16.19 -2.74 -1.85
C ILE A 170 -15.04 -2.90 -0.84
N GLN A 171 -15.28 -3.64 0.25
CA GLN A 171 -14.23 -3.91 1.24
C GLN A 171 -13.11 -4.78 0.66
N GLU A 172 -13.43 -5.79 -0.16
CA GLU A 172 -12.43 -6.62 -0.83
C GLU A 172 -11.55 -5.76 -1.76
N CYS A 173 -12.16 -4.86 -2.54
CA CYS A 173 -11.43 -3.92 -3.38
C CYS A 173 -10.48 -3.02 -2.57
N TYR A 174 -10.93 -2.52 -1.41
CA TYR A 174 -10.11 -1.72 -0.51
C TYR A 174 -8.95 -2.53 0.08
N ASP A 175 -9.22 -3.74 0.57
CA ASP A 175 -8.21 -4.64 1.12
C ASP A 175 -7.09 -4.94 0.09
N ILE A 176 -7.46 -5.25 -1.15
CA ILE A 176 -6.51 -5.49 -2.25
C ILE A 176 -5.67 -4.23 -2.52
N SER A 177 -6.32 -3.07 -2.57
CA SER A 177 -5.64 -1.79 -2.79
C SER A 177 -4.60 -1.51 -1.69
N VAL A 178 -4.96 -1.77 -0.42
CA VAL A 178 -4.03 -1.63 0.71
C VAL A 178 -2.88 -2.62 0.61
N VAL A 179 -3.13 -3.89 0.27
CA VAL A 179 -2.09 -4.92 0.15
C VAL A 179 -1.10 -4.57 -0.96
N LEU A 180 -1.57 -4.14 -2.14
CA LEU A 180 -0.70 -3.76 -3.25
C LEU A 180 0.05 -2.45 -2.97
N TYR A 181 -0.56 -1.52 -2.23
CA TYR A 181 0.13 -0.32 -1.77
C TYR A 181 1.27 -0.68 -0.82
N ARG A 182 1.01 -1.57 0.14
CA ARG A 182 2.01 -2.08 1.08
C ARG A 182 3.13 -2.84 0.37
N LEU A 183 2.81 -3.58 -0.70
CA LEU A 183 3.84 -4.19 -1.56
C LEU A 183 4.73 -3.12 -2.17
N ALA A 184 4.16 -2.07 -2.77
CA ALA A 184 4.93 -0.97 -3.33
C ALA A 184 5.82 -0.30 -2.26
N MET A 185 5.25 0.01 -1.09
CA MET A 185 6.00 0.56 0.05
C MET A 185 7.17 -0.34 0.44
N PHE A 186 6.94 -1.65 0.59
CA PHE A 186 8.01 -2.58 0.99
C PHE A 186 9.13 -2.64 -0.05
N MET A 187 8.76 -2.78 -1.33
CA MET A 187 9.74 -2.95 -2.40
C MET A 187 10.59 -1.71 -2.61
N ILE A 188 9.99 -0.53 -2.47
CA ILE A 188 10.67 0.74 -2.73
C ILE A 188 11.25 1.33 -1.45
N SER A 189 10.81 0.89 -0.28
CA SER A 189 11.11 1.46 1.05
C SER A 189 10.61 2.92 1.24
N TYR A 190 9.69 3.37 0.37
CA TYR A 190 8.96 4.64 0.44
C TYR A 190 7.79 4.60 -0.56
N ALA A 191 6.60 5.06 -0.15
CA ALA A 191 5.53 5.49 -1.06
C ALA A 191 4.38 6.11 -0.24
N GLU A 192 4.02 7.36 -0.50
CA GLU A 192 2.79 7.95 0.10
C GLU A 192 1.55 7.60 -0.73
N VAL A 193 1.64 7.60 -2.07
CA VAL A 193 0.50 7.32 -2.96
C VAL A 193 0.97 6.61 -4.24
N PRO A 194 0.74 5.29 -4.40
CA PRO A 194 1.36 4.53 -5.48
C PRO A 194 0.53 4.49 -6.76
N PHE A 195 -0.79 4.71 -6.71
CA PHE A 195 -1.67 4.39 -7.83
C PHE A 195 -2.04 5.65 -8.62
N ASN A 196 -2.00 5.55 -9.94
CA ASN A 196 -2.56 6.59 -10.81
C ASN A 196 -4.06 6.37 -10.96
N ARG A 197 -4.48 5.10 -11.07
CA ARG A 197 -5.88 4.76 -11.28
C ARG A 197 -6.22 3.36 -10.83
N ILE A 198 -7.45 3.19 -10.36
CA ILE A 198 -8.05 1.89 -10.06
C ILE A 198 -9.37 1.77 -10.84
N THR A 199 -9.43 0.75 -11.70
CA THR A 199 -10.56 0.48 -12.60
C THR A 199 -11.26 -0.80 -12.16
N LEU A 200 -12.59 -0.81 -12.16
CA LEU A 200 -13.37 -2.02 -11.96
C LEU A 200 -13.85 -2.54 -13.31
N TYR A 201 -13.80 -3.85 -13.49
CA TYR A 201 -14.20 -4.52 -14.71
C TYR A 201 -15.29 -5.56 -14.43
N LYS A 202 -16.11 -5.79 -15.46
CA LYS A 202 -17.10 -6.88 -15.53
C LYS A 202 -16.92 -7.59 -16.85
N LYS A 203 -16.58 -8.89 -16.83
CA LYS A 203 -16.30 -9.69 -18.03
C LYS A 203 -15.28 -9.02 -18.98
N GLY A 204 -14.30 -8.31 -18.41
CA GLY A 204 -13.26 -7.59 -19.15
C GLY A 204 -13.68 -6.24 -19.75
N LEU A 205 -14.91 -5.78 -19.53
CA LEU A 205 -15.36 -4.43 -19.89
C LEU A 205 -15.28 -3.51 -18.67
N LYS A 206 -14.94 -2.22 -18.88
CA LYS A 206 -14.90 -1.24 -17.78
C LYS A 206 -16.30 -1.09 -17.18
N ALA A 207 -16.41 -1.34 -15.88
CA ALA A 207 -17.68 -1.29 -15.14
C ALA A 207 -17.80 -0.04 -14.27
N GLY A 208 -16.68 0.49 -13.79
CA GLY A 208 -16.67 1.66 -12.91
C GLY A 208 -15.26 2.07 -12.47
N TRP A 209 -15.21 3.11 -11.67
CA TRP A 209 -13.99 3.64 -11.05
C TRP A 209 -14.01 3.40 -9.55
N PHE A 210 -12.87 3.00 -9.01
CA PHE A 210 -12.68 2.86 -7.56
C PHE A 210 -11.76 3.98 -7.07
N TYR A 211 -12.25 4.78 -6.12
CA TYR A 211 -11.55 5.92 -5.56
C TYR A 211 -11.18 5.64 -4.11
N CYS A 212 -9.89 5.78 -3.77
CA CYS A 212 -9.40 5.69 -2.39
C CYS A 212 -8.19 6.63 -2.18
N PRO A 213 -7.81 6.95 -0.93
CA PRO A 213 -6.68 7.83 -0.62
C PRO A 213 -5.33 7.39 -1.20
N LEU A 214 -5.25 6.18 -1.76
CA LEU A 214 -4.04 5.60 -2.36
C LEU A 214 -3.90 5.93 -3.87
N VAL A 215 -4.80 6.74 -4.42
CA VAL A 215 -4.81 7.18 -5.83
C VAL A 215 -4.46 8.66 -5.93
N SER A 216 -3.54 9.01 -6.83
CA SER A 216 -3.19 10.39 -7.18
C SER A 216 -2.87 10.50 -8.67
N ASP A 217 -3.36 11.55 -9.32
CA ASP A 217 -3.02 11.86 -10.72
C ASP A 217 -1.54 12.25 -10.88
N ASP A 218 -0.90 12.71 -9.80
CA ASP A 218 0.51 13.11 -9.77
C ASP A 218 1.47 11.95 -9.41
N ALA A 219 0.96 10.71 -9.29
CA ALA A 219 1.79 9.57 -8.94
C ALA A 219 2.85 9.29 -10.02
N PHE A 220 4.11 9.23 -9.59
CA PHE A 220 5.29 9.17 -10.45
C PHE A 220 6.44 8.42 -9.77
N SER A 221 7.13 7.56 -10.53
CA SER A 221 8.23 6.73 -10.03
C SER A 221 9.37 6.65 -11.03
N TRP A 222 10.61 6.75 -10.53
CA TRP A 222 11.88 6.68 -11.27
C TRP A 222 12.82 5.62 -10.66
N HIS A 223 12.29 4.44 -10.36
CA HIS A 223 13.01 3.36 -9.67
C HIS A 223 13.25 2.13 -10.54
N ASP A 224 12.91 2.20 -11.82
CA ASP A 224 13.10 1.15 -12.81
C ASP A 224 14.53 0.60 -12.83
N GLY A 225 15.53 1.49 -12.72
CA GLY A 225 16.94 1.10 -12.67
C GLY A 225 17.26 0.13 -11.53
N PHE A 226 16.64 0.27 -10.36
CA PHE A 226 16.90 -0.58 -9.20
C PHE A 226 16.33 -2.00 -9.36
N PHE A 227 15.31 -2.16 -10.19
CA PHE A 227 14.63 -3.44 -10.38
C PHE A 227 15.06 -4.16 -11.67
N HIS A 228 16.07 -3.66 -12.39
CA HIS A 228 16.46 -4.24 -13.69
C HIS A 228 16.83 -5.72 -13.61
N GLU A 229 17.37 -6.17 -12.48
CA GLU A 229 17.82 -7.54 -12.22
C GLU A 229 16.89 -8.31 -11.29
N LEU A 230 15.80 -7.68 -10.80
CA LEU A 230 14.89 -8.32 -9.87
C LEU A 230 14.23 -9.55 -10.50
N ASP A 231 14.36 -10.69 -9.83
CA ASP A 231 13.55 -11.87 -10.10
C ASP A 231 12.18 -11.73 -9.43
N VAL A 232 11.25 -11.16 -10.20
CA VAL A 232 9.86 -10.92 -9.77
C VAL A 232 9.21 -12.20 -9.23
N MET A 233 9.42 -13.35 -9.88
CA MET A 233 8.74 -14.60 -9.51
C MET A 233 9.39 -15.28 -8.29
N LYS A 234 10.68 -15.03 -8.04
CA LYS A 234 11.35 -15.45 -6.80
C LYS A 234 10.86 -14.66 -5.58
N TYR A 235 10.73 -13.34 -5.70
CA TYR A 235 10.51 -12.46 -4.54
C TYR A 235 9.05 -12.06 -4.31
N ILE A 236 8.34 -11.58 -5.33
CA ILE A 236 7.03 -10.93 -5.17
C ILE A 236 5.96 -11.87 -4.60
N PRO A 237 5.81 -13.14 -5.04
CA PRO A 237 4.76 -14.01 -4.50
C PRO A 237 4.86 -14.18 -2.97
N LYS A 238 6.06 -14.41 -2.44
CA LYS A 238 6.28 -14.62 -1.00
C LYS A 238 6.08 -13.33 -0.19
N ILE A 239 6.60 -12.21 -0.68
CA ILE A 239 6.43 -10.90 -0.03
C ILE A 239 4.96 -10.52 -0.01
N LEU A 240 4.28 -10.61 -1.15
CA LEU A 240 2.87 -10.29 -1.28
C LEU A 240 2.01 -11.19 -0.39
N HIS A 241 2.30 -12.50 -0.36
CA HIS A 241 1.62 -13.44 0.53
C HIS A 241 1.76 -13.03 2.01
N ASN A 242 2.96 -12.65 2.44
CA ASN A 242 3.17 -12.22 3.82
C ASN A 242 2.43 -10.91 4.14
N ILE A 243 2.52 -9.90 3.27
CA ILE A 243 1.83 -8.62 3.44
C ILE A 243 0.31 -8.83 3.51
N ALA A 244 -0.21 -9.75 2.70
CA ALA A 244 -1.64 -10.06 2.63
C ALA A 244 -2.19 -10.82 3.85
N LEU A 245 -1.35 -11.25 4.80
CA LEU A 245 -1.80 -11.85 6.06
C LEU A 245 -2.60 -10.86 6.91
N ASP A 246 -2.23 -9.57 6.86
CA ASP A 246 -2.96 -8.48 7.52
C ASP A 246 -3.23 -7.35 6.51
N SER A 247 -4.48 -7.16 6.10
CA SER A 247 -4.89 -6.00 5.27
C SER A 247 -5.39 -4.80 6.08
N GLY A 248 -5.64 -5.00 7.38
CA GLY A 248 -6.15 -3.97 8.30
C GLY A 248 -5.05 -3.07 8.88
N ASN A 249 -5.47 -2.11 9.73
CA ASN A 249 -4.55 -1.16 10.39
C ASN A 249 -3.64 -1.82 11.43
N LYS A 250 -4.05 -2.96 11.98
CA LYS A 250 -3.28 -3.73 12.96
C LYS A 250 -2.54 -4.86 12.25
N ILE A 251 -1.24 -4.93 12.45
CA ILE A 251 -0.37 -6.01 11.96
C ILE A 251 -0.15 -7.01 13.10
N THR A 252 -0.38 -8.30 12.84
CA THR A 252 -0.25 -9.37 13.84
C THR A 252 0.52 -10.58 13.33
N GLN A 253 0.51 -10.81 12.01
CA GLN A 253 1.09 -11.95 11.32
C GLN A 253 2.07 -11.51 10.23
N SER A 254 1.79 -10.40 9.55
CA SER A 254 2.67 -9.86 8.50
C SER A 254 3.87 -9.10 9.09
N ILE A 255 4.80 -8.73 8.21
CA ILE A 255 5.94 -7.87 8.51
C ILE A 255 5.49 -6.43 8.81
N PRO A 256 6.16 -5.71 9.72
CA PRO A 256 5.82 -4.32 10.00
C PRO A 256 6.30 -3.43 8.86
N LEU A 257 5.46 -2.47 8.46
CA LEU A 257 5.84 -1.42 7.51
C LEU A 257 6.07 -0.06 8.18
N GLY A 258 5.84 0.04 9.50
CA GLY A 258 5.98 1.28 10.26
C GLY A 258 7.41 1.85 10.32
N HIS A 259 8.42 1.11 9.84
CA HIS A 259 9.76 1.66 9.62
C HIS A 259 9.85 2.55 8.36
N LEU A 260 8.87 2.43 7.45
CA LEU A 260 8.82 3.12 6.17
C LEU A 260 8.03 4.43 6.33
N GLY A 261 8.74 5.55 6.34
CA GLY A 261 8.14 6.89 6.45
C GLY A 261 8.06 7.64 5.12
N ASN A 262 7.38 8.79 5.13
CA ASN A 262 7.38 9.71 4.00
C ASN A 262 8.69 10.52 3.87
N PHE A 263 8.88 11.19 2.73
CA PHE A 263 10.08 12.00 2.48
C PHE A 263 10.23 13.15 3.48
N ASP A 264 9.13 13.81 3.82
CA ASP A 264 9.15 14.99 4.69
C ASP A 264 9.59 14.68 6.14
N SER A 265 9.33 13.45 6.60
CA SER A 265 9.65 12.96 7.94
C SER A 265 10.74 11.89 7.99
N MET A 266 11.50 11.70 6.90
CA MET A 266 12.51 10.63 6.78
C MET A 266 13.55 10.63 7.93
N PHE A 267 13.88 11.79 8.46
CA PHE A 267 14.80 11.92 9.59
C PHE A 267 14.07 12.57 10.77
N SER A 268 13.06 11.88 11.28
CA SER A 268 12.27 12.33 12.42
C SER A 268 12.41 11.40 13.64
N PRO A 269 12.24 11.93 14.87
CA PRO A 269 12.19 11.13 16.09
C PRO A 269 11.06 10.10 16.08
N GLN A 270 9.92 10.46 15.53
CA GLN A 270 8.77 9.56 15.39
C GLN A 270 9.15 8.32 14.56
N ARG A 271 9.69 8.53 13.35
CA ARG A 271 10.13 7.43 12.49
C ARG A 271 11.16 6.55 13.18
N PHE A 272 12.15 7.14 13.86
CA PHE A 272 13.16 6.37 14.57
C PHE A 272 12.53 5.45 15.65
N VAL A 273 11.54 5.95 16.40
CA VAL A 273 10.82 5.13 17.39
C VAL A 273 10.01 4.03 16.71
N GLU A 274 9.34 4.32 15.59
CA GLU A 274 8.58 3.35 14.82
C GLU A 274 9.47 2.24 14.23
N GLN A 275 10.68 2.59 13.77
CA GLN A 275 11.68 1.62 13.34
C GLN A 275 12.12 0.70 14.48
N VAL A 276 12.40 1.24 15.67
CA VAL A 276 12.76 0.41 16.84
C VAL A 276 11.62 -0.54 17.21
N MET A 277 10.36 -0.08 17.20
CA MET A 277 9.21 -0.95 17.45
C MET A 277 9.05 -2.04 16.38
N ALA A 278 9.27 -1.69 15.10
CA ALA A 278 9.25 -2.65 14.00
C ALA A 278 10.37 -3.70 14.15
N PHE A 279 11.56 -3.28 14.58
CA PHE A 279 12.66 -4.17 14.92
C PHE A 279 12.29 -5.12 16.06
N GLU A 280 11.80 -4.61 17.20
CA GLU A 280 11.43 -5.41 18.37
C GLU A 280 10.34 -6.44 17.99
N TYR A 281 9.34 -6.01 17.22
CA TYR A 281 8.30 -6.91 16.69
C TYR A 281 8.87 -8.03 15.83
N LEU A 282 9.74 -7.71 14.86
CA LEU A 282 10.37 -8.73 14.00
C LEU A 282 11.32 -9.64 14.77
N PHE A 283 12.04 -9.09 15.75
CA PHE A 283 12.93 -9.87 16.59
C PHE A 283 12.16 -10.92 17.39
N ASP A 284 11.02 -10.55 17.99
CA ASP A 284 10.14 -11.51 18.68
C ASP A 284 9.60 -12.61 17.75
N LYS A 285 9.32 -12.28 16.48
CA LYS A 285 8.93 -13.28 15.48
C LYS A 285 10.07 -14.25 15.13
N LEU A 286 11.30 -13.75 15.00
CA LEU A 286 12.46 -14.54 14.63
C LEU A 286 13.04 -15.36 15.79
N ASP A 287 13.08 -14.80 17.01
CA ASP A 287 13.62 -15.45 18.21
C ASP A 287 12.83 -15.04 19.46
N HIS A 288 11.60 -15.56 19.57
CA HIS A 288 10.69 -15.32 20.69
C HIS A 288 11.33 -15.61 22.06
N LYS A 289 12.19 -16.63 22.17
CA LYS A 289 12.81 -17.00 23.45
C LYS A 289 13.78 -15.93 23.93
N LYS A 290 14.57 -15.34 23.04
CA LYS A 290 15.48 -14.25 23.40
C LYS A 290 14.72 -12.95 23.61
N ALA A 291 13.71 -12.65 22.79
CA ALA A 291 12.90 -11.45 22.91
C ALA A 291 12.14 -11.36 24.25
N GLN A 292 11.63 -12.48 24.75
CA GLN A 292 10.93 -12.52 26.05
C GLN A 292 11.88 -12.54 27.26
N ASN A 293 13.19 -12.61 27.05
CA ASN A 293 14.16 -12.63 28.14
C ASN A 293 14.51 -11.19 28.56
N SER A 294 14.05 -10.77 29.75
CA SER A 294 14.32 -9.43 30.28
C SER A 294 15.81 -9.09 30.47
N LYS A 295 16.70 -10.09 30.52
CA LYS A 295 18.16 -9.89 30.57
C LYS A 295 18.75 -9.62 29.18
N PHE A 296 18.03 -9.95 28.13
CA PHE A 296 18.43 -9.73 26.74
C PHE A 296 17.91 -8.38 26.26
N THR A 297 18.64 -7.32 26.60
CA THR A 297 18.22 -5.93 26.33
C THR A 297 18.17 -5.63 24.82
N LEU A 298 17.44 -4.57 24.42
CA LEU A 298 17.41 -4.04 23.04
C LEU A 298 18.80 -3.93 22.38
N LYS A 299 19.83 -3.52 23.14
CA LYS A 299 21.22 -3.49 22.64
C LYS A 299 21.69 -4.88 22.21
N ASN A 300 21.41 -5.91 23.01
CA ASN A 300 21.83 -7.28 22.73
C ASN A 300 21.07 -7.84 21.53
N GLU A 301 19.79 -7.52 21.39
CA GLU A 301 18.95 -7.87 20.23
C GLU A 301 19.52 -7.27 18.95
N LEU A 302 19.77 -5.96 18.94
CA LEU A 302 20.36 -5.27 17.80
C LEU A 302 21.74 -5.85 17.45
N ALA A 303 22.60 -6.03 18.45
CA ALA A 303 23.95 -6.55 18.24
C ALA A 303 23.92 -7.99 17.68
N TYR A 304 22.97 -8.81 18.12
CA TYR A 304 22.74 -10.14 17.59
C TYR A 304 22.31 -10.09 16.13
N MET A 305 21.31 -9.27 15.79
CA MET A 305 20.81 -9.19 14.42
C MET A 305 21.80 -8.56 13.44
N PHE A 306 22.61 -7.58 13.88
CA PHE A 306 23.71 -7.06 13.07
C PHE A 306 24.81 -8.10 12.82
N LYS A 307 25.03 -9.04 13.75
CA LYS A 307 25.97 -10.16 13.53
C LYS A 307 25.41 -11.18 12.54
N GLU A 308 24.09 -11.33 12.45
CA GLU A 308 23.43 -12.18 11.45
C GLU A 308 23.54 -11.61 10.03
N PHE A 309 23.66 -10.28 9.91
CA PHE A 309 23.80 -9.54 8.64
C PHE A 309 25.05 -8.62 8.63
N PRO A 310 26.28 -9.18 8.71
CA PRO A 310 27.51 -8.41 8.87
C PRO A 310 27.80 -7.47 7.69
N GLN A 311 27.27 -7.79 6.50
CA GLN A 311 27.39 -6.96 5.31
C GLN A 311 26.84 -5.54 5.50
N LEU A 312 25.84 -5.35 6.38
CA LEU A 312 25.27 -4.02 6.65
C LEU A 312 26.27 -3.07 7.33
N LEU A 313 27.24 -3.61 8.06
CA LEU A 313 28.26 -2.83 8.77
C LEU A 313 29.57 -2.74 8.00
N SER A 314 29.76 -3.52 6.94
CA SER A 314 31.02 -3.65 6.19
C SER A 314 31.56 -2.34 5.62
N SER A 315 30.68 -1.39 5.27
CA SER A 315 31.05 -0.06 4.76
C SER A 315 31.31 0.97 5.87
N SER A 316 30.96 0.64 7.12
CA SER A 316 31.09 1.51 8.27
C SER A 316 32.28 1.10 9.14
N LYS A 317 33.02 2.06 9.71
CA LYS A 317 34.02 1.75 10.76
C LYS A 317 33.36 1.39 12.11
N LEU A 318 32.05 1.11 12.14
CA LEU A 318 31.27 0.96 13.36
C LEU A 318 31.08 -0.53 13.66
N SER A 319 31.36 -0.92 14.91
CA SER A 319 31.06 -2.26 15.40
C SER A 319 29.56 -2.39 15.71
N SER A 320 29.03 -3.62 15.64
CA SER A 320 27.64 -3.91 16.01
C SER A 320 27.34 -3.46 17.44
N ASP A 321 28.28 -3.62 18.38
CA ASP A 321 28.12 -3.17 19.76
C ASP A 321 27.96 -1.64 19.87
N LYS A 322 28.74 -0.87 19.10
CA LYS A 322 28.69 0.59 19.14
C LYS A 322 27.40 1.13 18.54
N VAL A 323 27.00 0.62 17.37
CA VAL A 323 25.74 0.98 16.71
C VAL A 323 24.55 0.67 17.62
N SER A 324 24.54 -0.53 18.20
CA SER A 324 23.43 -0.98 19.05
C SER A 324 23.30 -0.14 20.32
N GLU A 325 24.43 0.27 20.92
CA GLU A 325 24.42 1.18 22.07
C GLU A 325 23.84 2.55 21.69
N GLN A 326 24.26 3.12 20.55
CA GLN A 326 23.75 4.42 20.10
C GLN A 326 22.23 4.39 19.85
N ILE A 327 21.72 3.36 19.16
CA ILE A 327 20.29 3.22 18.90
C ILE A 327 19.51 3.12 20.22
N LYS A 328 19.98 2.27 21.14
CA LYS A 328 19.38 2.09 22.47
C LYS A 328 19.32 3.41 23.25
N GLU A 329 20.40 4.18 23.24
CA GLU A 329 20.52 5.45 23.96
C GLU A 329 19.64 6.56 23.36
N ILE A 330 19.55 6.66 22.03
CA ILE A 330 18.63 7.60 21.37
C ILE A 330 17.17 7.25 21.74
N ARG A 331 16.78 5.97 21.64
CA ARG A 331 15.44 5.51 22.03
C ARG A 331 15.14 5.81 23.49
N ARG A 332 16.11 5.59 24.39
CA ARG A 332 15.98 5.91 25.83
C ARG A 332 15.77 7.41 26.03
N THR A 333 16.53 8.23 25.34
CA THR A 333 16.46 9.70 25.47
C THR A 333 15.11 10.25 25.05
N ILE A 334 14.56 9.77 23.93
CA ILE A 334 13.23 10.14 23.43
C ILE A 334 12.14 9.63 24.39
N ALA A 335 12.13 8.33 24.70
CA ALA A 335 11.04 7.72 25.46
C ALA A 335 10.92 8.21 26.92
N HIS A 336 12.05 8.55 27.55
CA HIS A 336 12.06 9.08 28.91
C HIS A 336 11.99 10.62 28.98
N GLY A 337 11.89 11.30 27.83
CA GLY A 337 11.77 12.76 27.78
C GLY A 337 13.03 13.50 28.25
N TYR A 338 14.20 12.85 28.22
CA TYR A 338 15.46 13.52 28.55
C TYR A 338 15.83 14.59 27.50
N ALA A 339 15.37 14.42 26.25
CA ALA A 339 15.42 15.45 25.23
C ALA A 339 14.17 15.39 24.34
N TYR A 340 13.72 16.56 23.90
CA TYR A 340 12.69 16.70 22.88
C TYR A 340 13.35 17.10 21.56
N TYR A 341 13.16 16.28 20.53
CA TYR A 341 13.75 16.49 19.21
C TYR A 341 12.65 16.96 18.25
N TYR A 342 12.94 18.00 17.47
CA TYR A 342 12.05 18.44 16.39
C TYR A 342 12.29 17.62 15.12
N ASP A 343 13.55 17.41 14.75
CA ASP A 343 13.98 16.55 13.64
C ASP A 343 15.43 16.08 13.85
N PHE A 344 15.89 15.20 12.96
CA PHE A 344 17.28 14.74 12.85
C PHE A 344 17.94 15.16 11.53
N LYS A 345 17.43 16.19 10.85
CA LYS A 345 17.89 16.61 9.50
C LYS A 345 19.32 17.13 9.46
N ASN A 346 19.86 17.55 10.61
CA ASN A 346 21.24 18.05 10.73
C ASN A 346 22.16 17.10 11.53
N ASP A 347 21.67 15.94 11.97
CA ASP A 347 22.46 14.94 12.69
C ASP A 347 22.82 13.78 11.78
N SER A 348 23.97 13.89 11.10
CA SER A 348 24.45 12.88 10.16
C SER A 348 24.66 11.50 10.79
N ASN A 349 24.99 11.43 12.09
CA ASN A 349 25.13 10.15 12.78
C ASN A 349 23.76 9.49 12.97
N THR A 350 22.76 10.23 13.44
CA THR A 350 21.41 9.69 13.62
C THR A 350 20.76 9.32 12.28
N GLN A 351 20.99 10.11 11.22
CA GLN A 351 20.56 9.76 9.86
C GLN A 351 21.14 8.42 9.40
N HIS A 352 22.44 8.21 9.63
CA HIS A 352 23.10 6.96 9.31
C HIS A 352 22.48 5.78 10.08
N LEU A 353 22.17 5.96 11.38
CA LEU A 353 21.51 4.93 12.18
C LEU A 353 20.10 4.59 11.67
N ILE A 354 19.31 5.60 11.28
CA ILE A 354 17.97 5.41 10.68
C ILE A 354 18.05 4.57 9.40
N ILE A 355 18.97 4.92 8.50
CA ILE A 355 19.17 4.19 7.23
C ILE A 355 19.64 2.76 7.50
N LEU A 356 20.54 2.58 8.45
CA LEU A 356 21.06 1.26 8.81
C LEU A 356 19.96 0.38 9.42
N LEU A 357 19.10 0.96 10.24
CA LEU A 357 17.97 0.27 10.86
C LEU A 357 16.93 -0.13 9.81
N ASP A 358 16.65 0.71 8.80
CA ASP A 358 15.80 0.35 7.65
C ASP A 358 16.34 -0.90 6.92
N LYS A 359 17.65 -0.91 6.61
CA LYS A 359 18.27 -2.06 5.93
C LYS A 359 18.22 -3.32 6.80
N LEU A 360 18.42 -3.19 8.11
CA LEU A 360 18.34 -4.32 9.04
C LEU A 360 16.92 -4.89 9.11
N ILE A 361 15.91 -4.02 9.28
CA ILE A 361 14.50 -4.40 9.37
C ILE A 361 14.03 -5.06 8.07
N ARG A 362 14.45 -4.56 6.90
CA ARG A 362 14.18 -5.20 5.61
C ARG A 362 14.77 -6.61 5.55
N ASN A 363 16.04 -6.79 5.90
CA ASN A 363 16.68 -8.10 5.90
C ASN A 363 16.01 -9.08 6.88
N MET A 364 15.63 -8.59 8.07
CA MET A 364 14.85 -9.37 9.04
C MET A 364 13.48 -9.75 8.50
N SER A 365 12.81 -8.84 7.80
CA SER A 365 11.51 -9.08 7.16
C SER A 365 11.62 -10.17 6.10
N LEU A 366 12.61 -10.09 5.21
CA LEU A 366 12.86 -11.12 4.20
C LEU A 366 13.21 -12.48 4.84
N LEU A 367 14.01 -12.48 5.91
CA LEU A 367 14.33 -13.70 6.65
C LEU A 367 13.06 -14.32 7.25
N TRP A 368 12.19 -13.51 7.87
CA TRP A 368 10.90 -13.95 8.42
C TRP A 368 9.96 -14.52 7.35
N ILE A 369 9.96 -13.93 6.15
CA ILE A 369 9.20 -14.42 4.99
C ILE A 369 9.72 -15.79 4.48
N GLY A 370 10.93 -16.19 4.88
CA GLY A 370 11.54 -17.47 4.52
C GLY A 370 12.49 -17.40 3.33
N PHE A 371 13.13 -16.24 3.11
CA PHE A 371 14.27 -16.13 2.20
C PHE A 371 15.57 -16.58 2.89
N THR A 372 16.47 -17.19 2.12
CA THR A 372 17.79 -17.55 2.62
C THR A 372 18.68 -16.30 2.74
N LYS A 373 19.78 -16.39 3.48
CA LYS A 373 20.73 -15.27 3.59
C LYS A 373 21.37 -14.91 2.24
N ASP A 374 21.57 -15.89 1.38
CA ASP A 374 22.09 -15.69 0.03
C ASP A 374 21.06 -14.95 -0.84
N ASP A 375 19.79 -15.35 -0.78
CA ASP A 375 18.71 -14.61 -1.45
C ASP A 375 18.63 -13.16 -0.97
N ILE A 376 18.80 -12.92 0.33
CA ILE A 376 18.77 -11.57 0.91
C ILE A 376 19.98 -10.75 0.46
N ALA A 377 21.15 -11.38 0.27
CA ALA A 377 22.33 -10.70 -0.23
C ALA A 377 22.22 -10.31 -1.72
N GLU A 378 21.51 -11.12 -2.51
CA GLU A 378 21.20 -10.85 -3.92
C GLU A 378 20.01 -9.88 -4.10
N TYR A 379 19.20 -9.67 -3.06
CA TYR A 379 18.07 -8.75 -3.12
C TYR A 379 18.57 -7.33 -3.41
N PRO A 380 17.99 -6.60 -4.38
CA PRO A 380 18.50 -5.29 -4.78
C PRO A 380 18.57 -4.35 -3.57
N LEU A 381 19.79 -3.94 -3.24
CA LEU A 381 20.07 -3.04 -2.12
C LEU A 381 20.10 -1.60 -2.63
N TYR A 382 19.21 -0.77 -2.10
CA TYR A 382 19.34 0.68 -2.09
C TYR A 382 20.50 1.13 -1.19
#